data_AF-A0A845YFH9-F1
#
_entry.id   AF-A0A845YFH9-F1
#
_cell.length_a   1.000
_cell.length_b   1.000
_cell.length_c   1.000
_cell.angle_alpha   90.00
_cell.angle_beta   90.00
_cell.angle_gamma   90.00
#
_symmetry.space_group_name_H-M   'P 1'
#
loop_
_entity.id
_entity.type
_entity.pdbx_description
1 polymer ?
#
loop_
_entity_poly.entity_id
_entity_poly.type
_entity_poly.pdbx_seq_one_letter_code
_entity_poly.pdbx_strand_id
1 'polypeptide(L)' 'PTINICSPCHRQIHVLFDNKHLARELNTLEKLRSEPQMQKFLSWVKKQNPSKRVKIHRQG' A
#
# COMPACT_ATOMS: atom_id res chain seq x y z
N PRO A 1 -9.48 4.54 8.28
CA PRO A 1 -8.24 3.74 8.43
C PRO A 1 -7.68 3.88 9.85
N THR A 2 -7.34 2.76 10.50
CA THR A 2 -6.79 2.70 11.87
C THR A 2 -5.29 3.01 11.96
N ILE A 3 -4.63 3.27 10.83
CA ILE A 3 -3.20 3.58 10.71
C ILE A 3 -2.98 4.88 9.94
N ASN A 4 -1.97 5.65 10.34
CA ASN A 4 -1.57 6.86 9.64
C ASN A 4 -0.59 6.51 8.51
N ILE A 5 -1.08 6.51 7.27
CA ILE A 5 -0.30 6.21 6.08
C ILE A 5 -0.57 7.22 4.97
N CYS A 6 0.41 7.37 4.08
CA CYS A 6 0.34 8.30 2.98
C CYS A 6 -0.79 7.94 1.98
N SER A 7 -1.39 8.93 1.32
CA SER A 7 -2.45 8.71 0.31
C SER A 7 -2.09 7.67 -0.77
N PRO A 8 -0.89 7.71 -1.41
CA PRO A 8 -0.54 6.68 -2.39
C PRO A 8 -0.33 5.30 -1.75
N CYS A 9 0.17 5.23 -0.51
CA CYS A 9 0.29 3.99 0.26
C CYS A 9 -1.09 3.35 0.46
N HIS A 10 -2.06 4.13 0.93
CA HIS A 10 -3.43 3.66 1.15
C HIS A 10 -4.10 3.19 -0.14
N ARG A 11 -3.93 3.95 -1.23
CA ARG A 11 -4.46 3.56 -2.54
C ARG A 11 -3.86 2.26 -3.04
N GLN A 12 -2.54 2.10 -2.92
CA GLN A 12 -1.88 0.88 -3.38
C GLN A 12 -2.37 -0.36 -2.62
N ILE A 13 -2.57 -0.26 -1.30
CA ILE A 13 -3.09 -1.38 -0.50
C ILE A 13 -4.42 -1.89 -1.08
N HIS A 14 -5.33 -0.97 -1.43
CA HIS A 14 -6.62 -1.33 -2.04
C HIS A 14 -6.57 -1.69 -3.52
N VAL A 15 -5.42 -1.51 -4.19
CA VAL A 15 -5.19 -2.03 -5.55
C VAL A 15 -4.70 -3.47 -5.47
N LEU A 16 -3.84 -3.78 -4.49
CA LEU A 16 -3.25 -5.11 -4.33
C LEU A 16 -4.18 -6.11 -3.61
N PHE A 17 -4.97 -5.62 -2.66
CA PHE A 17 -5.71 -6.49 -1.74
C PHE A 17 -7.14 -6.00 -1.53
N ASP A 18 -8.08 -6.94 -1.41
CA ASP A 18 -9.45 -6.65 -1.00
C ASP A 18 -9.58 -6.52 0.53
N ASN A 19 -10.72 -5.99 0.99
CA ASN A 19 -10.96 -5.75 2.41
C ASN A 19 -11.01 -7.05 3.24
N LYS A 20 -11.44 -8.17 2.66
CA LYS A 20 -11.55 -9.45 3.37
C LYS A 20 -10.17 -10.04 3.63
N HIS A 21 -9.28 -9.97 2.66
CA HIS A 21 -7.89 -10.36 2.79
C HIS A 21 -7.14 -9.45 3.76
N LEU A 22 -7.34 -8.13 3.68
CA LEU A 22 -6.77 -7.18 4.63
C LEU A 22 -7.20 -7.46 6.08
N ALA A 23 -8.48 -7.76 6.30
CA ALA A 23 -8.99 -8.02 7.64
C ALA A 23 -8.48 -9.34 8.25
N ARG A 24 -8.29 -10.38 7.42
CA ARG A 24 -7.91 -11.73 7.89
C ARG A 24 -6.40 -11.92 7.96
N GLU A 25 -5.72 -11.57 6.87
CA GLU A 25 -4.31 -11.92 6.66
C GLU A 25 -3.40 -10.72 6.87
N LEU A 26 -3.78 -9.51 6.43
CA LEU A 26 -2.89 -8.34 6.40
C LEU A 26 -3.34 -7.21 7.34
N ASN A 27 -3.76 -7.57 8.54
CA ASN A 27 -4.39 -6.67 9.50
C ASN A 27 -3.43 -5.91 10.43
N THR A 28 -2.11 -6.04 10.22
CA THR A 28 -1.10 -5.28 10.95
C THR A 28 -0.09 -4.64 10.00
N LEU A 29 0.59 -3.59 10.46
CA LEU A 29 1.63 -2.93 9.69
C LEU A 29 2.78 -3.87 9.33
N GLU A 30 3.16 -4.77 10.24
CA GLU A 30 4.22 -5.75 10.02
C GLU A 30 3.84 -6.72 8.90
N LYS A 31 2.63 -7.27 8.93
CA LYS A 31 2.16 -8.19 7.86
C LYS A 31 2.08 -7.47 6.51
N LEU A 32 1.51 -6.27 6.47
CA LEU A 32 1.49 -5.44 5.26
C LEU A 32 2.88 -5.13 4.74
N ARG A 33 3.84 -4.82 5.62
CA ARG A 33 5.23 -4.56 5.23
C ARG A 33 5.91 -5.83 4.73
N SER A 34 5.65 -7.00 5.31
CA SER A 34 6.30 -8.25 4.89
C SER A 34 5.77 -8.79 3.56
N GLU A 35 4.61 -8.31 3.08
CA GLU A 35 4.04 -8.77 1.81
C GLU A 35 4.93 -8.46 0.60
N PRO A 36 5.30 -9.46 -0.23
CA PRO A 36 6.20 -9.25 -1.36
C PRO A 36 5.72 -8.20 -2.37
N GLN A 37 4.41 -8.17 -2.65
CA GLN A 37 3.83 -7.16 -3.55
C GLN A 37 3.92 -5.75 -2.96
N MET A 38 3.76 -5.63 -1.65
CA MET A 38 3.89 -4.36 -0.95
C MET A 38 5.35 -3.93 -0.85
N GLN A 39 6.30 -4.84 -0.60
CA GLN A 39 7.74 -4.55 -0.59
C GLN A 39 8.23 -3.97 -1.93
N LYS A 40 7.75 -4.50 -3.06
CA LYS A 40 8.04 -3.94 -4.39
C LYS A 40 7.55 -2.51 -4.50
N PHE A 41 6.33 -2.24 -4.07
CA PHE A 41 5.78 -0.88 -4.07
C PHE A 41 6.55 0.05 -3.13
N LEU A 42 6.84 -0.38 -1.90
CA LEU A 42 7.57 0.42 -0.91
C LEU A 42 8.98 0.79 -1.42
N SER A 43 9.66 -0.15 -2.06
CA SER A 43 10.98 0.09 -2.68
C SER A 43 10.93 1.13 -3.80
N TRP A 44 9.83 1.17 -4.55
CA TRP A 44 9.62 2.16 -5.62
C TRP A 44 9.13 3.52 -5.09
N VAL A 45 8.17 3.52 -4.16
CA VAL A 45 7.53 4.74 -3.65
C VAL A 45 8.52 5.59 -2.86
N LYS A 46 9.49 4.96 -2.18
CA LYS A 46 10.59 5.64 -1.47
C LYS A 46 11.46 6.49 -2.38
N LYS A 47 11.50 6.19 -3.69
CA LYS A 47 12.27 6.95 -4.69
C LYS A 47 11.48 8.13 -5.28
N GLN A 48 10.20 8.27 -4.95
CA GLN A 48 9.34 9.32 -5.49
C GLN A 48 9.50 10.61 -4.70
N ASN A 49 9.32 11.76 -5.37
CA ASN A 49 9.33 13.05 -4.70
C ASN A 49 8.05 13.19 -3.84
N PRO A 50 8.17 13.42 -2.52
CA PRO A 50 7.02 13.50 -1.61
C PRO A 50 6.09 14.69 -1.90
N SER A 51 6.60 15.76 -2.52
CA SER A 51 5.82 16.93 -2.93
C SER A 51 5.06 16.70 -4.24
N LYS A 52 5.33 15.62 -4.98
CA LYS A 52 4.65 15.29 -6.22
C LYS A 52 3.55 14.26 -5.99
N ARG A 53 2.41 14.46 -6.65
CA ARG A 53 1.30 13.50 -6.62
C ARG A 53 1.69 12.23 -7.36
N VAL A 54 1.93 11.16 -6.60
CA VAL A 54 2.16 9.82 -7.15
C VAL A 54 0.84 9.27 -7.71
N LYS A 55 0.83 8.88 -8.98
CA LYS A 55 -0.32 8.23 -9.62
C LYS A 55 -0.28 6.74 -9.32
N ILE A 56 -1.35 6.24 -8.72
CA ILE A 56 -1.58 4.81 -8.50
C ILE A 56 -2.61 4.35 -9.52
N HIS A 57 -2.21 3.44 -10.39
CA HIS A 57 -3.09 2.86 -11.40
C HIS A 57 -3.81 1.65 -10.79
N ARG A 58 -5.13 1.70 -10.75
CA ARG A 58 -5.95 0.52 -10.45
C ARG A 58 -6.05 -0.25 -11.76
N GLN A 59 -5.48 -1.46 -11.82
CA GLN A 59 -5.86 -2.38 -12.88
C GLN A 59 -7.32 -2.73 -12.61
N GLY A 60 -8.19 -2.31 -13.52
CA GLY A 60 -9.63 -2.60 -13.48
C GLY A 60 -9.89 -4.02 -13.92
#